data_AF-A0A920RZX5-F1
#
_entry.id   AF-A0A920RZX5-F1
#
_cell.length_a   1.000
_cell.length_b   1.000
_cell.length_c   1.000
_cell.angle_alpha   90.00
_cell.angle_beta   90.00
_cell.angle_gamma   90.00
#
_symmetry.space_group_name_H-M   'P 1'
#
loop_
_entity.id
_entity.type
_entity.pdbx_description
1 polymer ?
#
loop_
_entity_poly.entity_id
_entity_poly.type
_entity_poly.pdbx_seq_one_letter_code
_entity_poly.pdbx_strand_id
1 'polypeptide(L)'
;MALQASNIIKHLLGMGVVATINHTIDADTAEYLVKEFGNIPIRKKKPDLNILKTEKKDKKNLKSRPPIVTVMGHVDHGKTRCWML
;
A
#
# COMPACT_ATOMS: atom_id res chain seq x y z
N MET A 1 -17.18 -8.62 14.48
CA MET A 1 -18.16 -7.53 14.23
C MET A 1 -17.37 -6.26 14.00
N ALA A 2 -17.69 -5.47 12.96
CA ALA A 2 -16.99 -4.22 12.70
C ALA A 2 -17.43 -3.15 13.71
N LEU A 3 -16.48 -2.54 14.41
CA LEU A 3 -16.77 -1.45 15.34
C LEU A 3 -17.03 -0.16 14.56
N GLN A 4 -18.05 0.62 14.93
CA GLN A 4 -18.25 1.94 14.34
C GLN A 4 -17.19 2.93 14.85
N ALA A 5 -16.62 3.74 13.95
CA ALA A 5 -15.62 4.75 14.28
C ALA A 5 -16.09 5.76 15.35
N SER A 6 -17.39 6.04 15.41
CA SER A 6 -18.02 6.90 16.41
C SER A 6 -17.82 6.40 17.85
N ASN A 7 -17.84 5.09 18.09
CA ASN A 7 -17.62 4.51 19.42
C ASN A 7 -16.16 4.62 19.85
N ILE A 8 -15.23 4.52 18.90
CA ILE A 8 -13.79 4.66 19.12
C ILE A 8 -13.46 6.11 19.51
N ILE A 9 -14.04 7.09 18.82
CA ILE A 9 -13.81 8.52 19.10
C ILE A 9 -14.35 8.91 20.47
N LYS A 10 -15.52 8.40 20.86
CA LYS A 10 -16.07 8.62 22.21
C LYS A 10 -15.15 8.07 23.31
N HIS A 11 -14.58 6.89 23.09
CA HIS A 11 -13.65 6.29 24.04
C HIS A 11 -12.34 7.07 24.15
N LEU A 12 -11.78 7.50 23.02
CA LEU A 12 -10.60 8.37 22.95
C LEU A 12 -10.82 9.71 23.68
N LEU A 13 -12.01 10.31 23.53
CA LEU A 13 -12.38 11.54 24.21
C LEU A 13 -12.44 11.35 25.73
N GLY A 14 -12.94 10.20 26.21
CA GLY A 14 -12.94 9.85 27.63
C GLY A 14 -11.54 9.65 28.22
N MET A 15 -10.58 9.22 27.40
CA MET A 15 -9.16 9.10 27.77
C MET A 15 -8.40 10.44 27.67
N GLY A 16 -9.07 11.55 27.32
CA GLY A 16 -8.45 12.87 27.16
C GLY A 16 -7.66 13.04 25.86
N VAL A 17 -7.71 12.06 24.94
CA VAL A 17 -7.04 12.12 23.64
C VAL A 17 -8.01 12.66 22.61
N VAL A 18 -7.82 13.92 22.23
CA VAL A 18 -8.65 14.57 21.21
C VAL A 18 -8.17 14.14 19.83
N ALA A 19 -8.84 13.15 19.23
CA ALA A 19 -8.58 12.69 17.87
C ALA A 19 -9.84 12.83 17.01
N THR A 20 -9.67 13.30 15.78
CA THR A 20 -10.74 13.35 14.78
C THR A 20 -10.66 12.12 13.86
N ILE A 21 -11.70 11.84 13.07
CA ILE A 21 -11.77 10.68 12.15
C ILE A 21 -10.52 10.55 11.25
N ASN A 22 -9.96 11.68 10.82
CA ASN A 22 -8.83 11.71 9.89
C ASN A 22 -7.47 11.78 10.59
N HIS A 23 -7.42 11.82 11.93
CA HIS A 23 -6.15 11.85 12.66
C HIS A 23 -5.54 10.46 12.74
N THR A 24 -4.25 10.38 12.46
CA THR A 24 -3.46 9.19 12.69
C THR A 24 -3.16 9.05 14.17
N ILE A 25 -3.55 7.93 14.77
CA ILE A 25 -3.20 7.57 16.15
C ILE A 25 -1.91 6.76 16.17
N ASP A 26 -1.17 6.85 17.27
CA ASP A 26 0.01 6.03 17.48
C ASP A 26 -0.35 4.54 17.60
N ALA A 27 0.57 3.67 17.17
CA ALA A 27 0.39 2.22 17.18
C ALA A 27 0.10 1.69 18.59
N ASP A 28 0.78 2.21 19.61
CA ASP A 28 0.64 1.73 20.98
C ASP A 28 -0.75 2.13 21.56
N THR A 29 -1.27 3.30 21.16
CA THR A 29 -2.65 3.72 21.50
C THR A 29 -3.69 2.87 20.76
N ALA A 30 -3.44 2.53 19.49
CA ALA A 30 -4.32 1.67 18.73
C ALA A 30 -4.39 0.25 19.31
N GLU A 31 -3.26 -0.31 19.76
CA GLU A 31 -3.21 -1.62 20.42
C GLU A 31 -3.99 -1.62 21.73
N TYR A 32 -3.86 -0.55 22.52
CA TYR A 32 -4.62 -0.39 23.76
C TYR A 32 -6.13 -0.37 23.50
N LEU A 33 -6.59 0.43 22.53
CA LEU A 33 -8.01 0.47 22.15
C LEU A 33 -8.52 -0.89 21.69
N VAL A 34 -7.76 -1.57 20.83
CA VAL A 34 -8.14 -2.88 20.29
C VAL A 34 -8.30 -3.92 21.41
N LYS A 35 -7.43 -3.86 22.44
CA LYS A 35 -7.51 -4.71 23.64
C LYS A 35 -8.75 -4.41 24.49
N GLU A 36 -9.08 -3.15 24.71
CA GLU A 36 -10.30 -2.74 25.44
C GLU A 36 -11.58 -3.22 24.76
N PHE A 37 -11.60 -3.20 23.41
CA PHE A 37 -12.74 -3.71 22.63
C PHE A 37 -12.73 -5.24 22.42
N GLY A 38 -11.84 -5.98 23.11
CA GLY A 38 -11.79 -7.43 23.08
C GLY A 38 -11.32 -8.04 21.75
N ASN A 39 -10.69 -7.24 20.89
CA ASN A 39 -10.14 -7.70 19.61
C ASN A 39 -8.64 -8.01 19.76
N ILE A 40 -8.12 -8.90 18.92
CA ILE A 40 -6.70 -9.28 18.96
C ILE A 40 -5.90 -8.26 18.14
N PRO A 41 -5.00 -7.46 18.76
CA PRO A 41 -4.17 -6.53 18.02
C PRO A 41 -3.17 -7.30 17.15
N ILE A 42 -3.34 -7.22 15.83
CA ILE A 42 -2.37 -7.75 14.88
C ILE A 42 -1.47 -6.59 14.47
N ARG A 43 -0.38 -6.40 15.20
CA ARG A 43 0.70 -5.49 14.78
C ARG A 43 1.42 -6.12 13.59
N LYS A 44 0.90 -5.91 12.38
CA LYS A 44 1.67 -6.20 11.16
C LYS A 44 2.86 -5.25 11.16
N LYS A 45 4.02 -5.76 11.59
CA LYS A 45 5.32 -5.15 11.26
C LYS A 45 5.25 -4.85 9.76
N LYS A 46 5.50 -3.60 9.37
CA LYS A 46 5.56 -3.17 7.97
C LYS A 46 6.24 -4.31 7.21
N PRO A 47 5.61 -4.91 6.19
CA PRO A 47 6.31 -5.92 5.39
C PRO A 47 7.58 -5.23 4.93
N ASP A 48 8.72 -5.79 5.30
CA ASP A 48 10.02 -5.27 4.92
C ASP A 48 9.96 -5.01 3.41
N LEU A 49 10.00 -3.73 3.02
CA LEU A 49 10.02 -3.30 1.62
C LEU A 49 11.24 -3.90 0.87
N ASN A 50 12.15 -4.58 1.59
CA ASN A 50 13.24 -5.38 1.07
C ASN A 50 12.82 -6.68 0.37
N ILE A 51 11.58 -7.18 0.52
CA ILE A 51 11.14 -8.39 -0.20
C ILE A 51 10.97 -8.12 -1.71
N LEU A 52 10.98 -6.83 -2.11
CA LEU A 52 11.03 -6.42 -3.52
C LEU A 52 12.44 -6.42 -4.13
N LYS A 53 13.50 -6.75 -3.36
CA LYS A 53 14.80 -7.03 -3.97
C LYS A 53 14.74 -8.42 -4.58
N THR A 54 14.21 -8.44 -5.80
CA THR A 54 14.53 -9.37 -6.89
C THR A 54 15.35 -10.55 -6.39
N GLU A 55 14.65 -11.62 -6.00
CA GLU A 55 14.80 -12.91 -6.66
C GLU A 55 15.94 -12.86 -7.66
N LYS A 56 17.22 -13.02 -7.28
CA LYS A 56 18.34 -13.05 -8.23
C LYS A 56 18.09 -14.32 -9.06
N LYS A 57 17.21 -14.21 -10.05
CA LYS A 57 16.80 -15.31 -10.90
C LYS A 57 18.07 -15.83 -11.52
N ASP A 58 18.43 -17.06 -11.15
CA ASP A 58 19.53 -17.78 -11.76
C ASP A 58 19.42 -17.61 -13.27
N LYS A 59 20.47 -17.06 -13.89
CA LYS A 59 20.53 -16.72 -15.33
C LYS A 59 20.21 -17.92 -16.25
N LYS A 60 20.11 -19.13 -15.69
CA LYS A 60 19.80 -20.39 -16.37
C LYS A 60 18.34 -20.54 -16.79
N ASN A 61 17.38 -19.79 -16.22
CA ASN A 61 15.95 -19.90 -16.55
C ASN A 61 15.30 -18.55 -16.92
N LEU A 62 16.03 -17.72 -17.66
CA LEU A 62 15.49 -16.49 -18.24
C LEU A 62 14.94 -16.80 -19.63
N LYS A 63 13.63 -16.71 -19.82
CA LYS A 63 13.01 -16.78 -21.15
C LYS A 63 13.28 -15.47 -21.90
N SER A 64 13.72 -15.58 -23.15
CA SER A 64 13.83 -14.42 -24.04
C SER A 64 12.44 -13.82 -24.24
N ARG A 65 12.31 -12.52 -23.98
CA ARG A 65 11.09 -11.76 -24.23
C ARG A 65 11.38 -10.72 -25.31
N PRO A 66 10.45 -10.50 -26.26
CA PRO A 66 10.64 -9.45 -27.25
C PRO A 66 10.73 -8.08 -26.57
N PRO A 67 11.52 -7.14 -27.13
CA PRO A 67 11.59 -5.78 -26.61
C PRO A 67 10.25 -5.08 -26.75
N ILE A 68 9.83 -4.37 -25.71
CA ILE A 68 8.65 -3.51 -25.77
C ILE A 68 9.14 -2.14 -26.19
N VAL A 69 8.68 -1.65 -27.35
CA VAL A 69 9.04 -0.35 -27.89
C VAL A 69 7.80 0.53 -27.90
N THR A 70 7.92 1.75 -27.37
CA THR A 70 6.88 2.79 -27.47
C THR A 70 7.41 3.93 -28.30
N VAL A 71 6.71 4.28 -29.38
CA VAL A 71 7.08 5.39 -30.28
C VAL A 71 6.28 6.63 -29.88
N MET A 72 6.95 7.65 -29.36
CA MET A 72 6.35 8.94 -28.96
C MET A 72 6.86 10.08 -29.86
N GLY A 73 6.05 11.14 -30.06
CA GLY A 73 6.41 12.28 -30.91
C GLY A 73 5.18 13.08 -31.38
N HIS A 74 5.33 14.03 -32.30
CA HIS A 74 4.23 14.82 -32.90
C HIS A 74 3.49 14.03 -34.01
N VAL A 75 2.19 14.23 -34.20
CA VAL A 75 1.32 13.37 -35.06
C VAL A 75 1.80 13.34 -36.50
N ASP A 76 2.28 14.49 -36.99
CA ASP A 76 2.68 14.68 -38.39
C ASP A 76 4.00 14.00 -38.77
N HIS A 77 4.74 13.47 -37.79
CA HIS A 77 6.03 12.82 -38.02
C HIS A 77 5.90 11.35 -38.44
N GLY A 78 4.72 10.93 -38.91
CA GLY A 78 4.54 9.60 -39.47
C GLY A 78 4.62 8.47 -38.45
N LYS A 79 4.31 8.73 -37.17
CA LYS A 79 4.24 7.68 -36.12
C LYS A 79 3.33 6.51 -36.53
N THR A 80 2.27 6.81 -37.27
CA THR A 80 1.34 5.82 -37.84
C THR A 80 1.99 4.97 -38.94
N ARG A 81 2.87 5.54 -39.77
CA ARG A 81 3.63 4.79 -40.80
C ARG A 81 4.67 3.86 -40.18
N CYS A 82 5.34 4.30 -39.11
CA CYS A 82 6.34 3.50 -38.38
C CYS A 82 5.76 2.25 -37.69
N TRP A 83 4.44 2.23 -37.42
CA TRP A 83 3.75 1.08 -36.83
C TRP A 83 3.16 0.12 -37.87
N MET A 84 3.06 0.57 -39.12
CA MET A 84 2.35 -0.11 -40.21
C MET A 84 3.31 -0.78 -41.22
N LEU A 85 4.63 -0.58 -41.04
CA LEU A 85 5.74 -1.29 -41.68
C LEU A 85 6.33 -2.30 -40.69
#